data_AF-A0A355G7K6-F1
#
_entry.id   AF-A0A355G7K6-F1
#
_cell.length_a   1.000
_cell.length_b   1.000
_cell.length_c   1.000
_cell.angle_alpha   90.00
_cell.angle_beta   90.00
_cell.angle_gamma   90.00
#
_symmetry.space_group_name_H-M   'P 1'
#
loop_
_entity.id
_entity.type
_entity.pdbx_description
1 polymer ?
#
loop_
_entity_poly.entity_id
_entity_poly.type
_entity_poly.pdbx_seq_one_letter_code
_entity_poly.pdbx_strand_id
1 'polypeptide(L)'
;MEIANNILIAALDDMRGGYLVGMKELVEAEIFSDFMDQAEELYSKGYHPAAAVVAGCVLEDALRKLCEQQSKIELRDKPKLSWMNDRLKEHDIYNMLTHKKITANAELRNKAAHGEWEEFDKDDVKEMMSSINTFMQKHFG
;
A
#
# COMPACT_ATOMS: atom_id res chain seq x y z
N MET A 1 28.99 31.83 15.16
CA MET A 1 28.34 30.94 16.15
C MET A 1 26.82 31.09 16.10
N GLU A 2 26.30 32.32 16.10
CA GLU A 2 24.87 32.63 16.07
C GLU A 2 24.14 32.12 14.80
N ILE A 3 24.75 32.23 13.61
CA ILE A 3 24.18 31.73 12.35
C ILE A 3 24.00 30.20 12.38
N ALA A 4 24.99 29.46 12.89
CA ALA A 4 24.90 28.00 13.00
C ALA A 4 23.81 27.56 13.98
N ASN A 5 23.63 28.30 15.08
CA ASN A 5 22.56 28.06 16.04
C ASN A 5 21.17 28.30 15.44
N ASN A 6 21.02 29.38 14.65
CA ASN A 6 19.75 29.68 13.99
C ASN A 6 19.39 28.66 12.89
N ILE A 7 20.38 28.12 12.17
CA ILE A 7 20.18 27.01 11.21
C ILE A 7 19.72 25.74 11.93
N LEU A 8 20.32 25.40 13.08
CA LEU A 8 19.92 24.25 13.88
C LEU A 8 18.51 24.41 14.48
N ILE A 9 18.14 25.61 14.91
CA ILE A 9 16.79 25.89 15.42
C ILE A 9 15.76 25.80 14.30
N ALA A 10 16.03 26.35 13.12
CA ALA A 10 15.15 26.23 11.97
C ALA A 10 14.96 24.77 11.55
N ALA A 11 16.04 23.99 11.46
CA ALA A 11 15.96 22.55 11.18
C ALA A 11 15.16 21.80 12.26
N LEU A 12 15.35 22.13 13.54
CA LEU A 12 14.59 21.54 14.65
C LEU A 12 13.10 21.91 14.58
N ASP A 13 12.77 23.13 14.20
CA ASP A 13 11.39 23.58 14.04
C ASP A 13 10.72 22.91 12.83
N ASP A 14 11.45 22.68 11.73
CA ASP A 14 10.97 21.86 10.61
C ASP A 14 10.74 20.40 11.05
N MET A 15 11.64 19.83 11.85
CA MET A 15 11.45 18.49 12.41
C MET A 15 10.21 18.42 13.31
N ARG A 16 10.01 19.42 14.16
CA ARG A 16 8.85 19.52 15.06
C ARG A 16 7.55 19.83 14.32
N GLY A 17 7.64 20.53 13.19
CA GLY A 17 6.53 20.90 12.33
C GLY A 17 5.97 19.73 11.50
N GLY A 18 6.53 18.53 11.63
CA GLY A 18 6.04 17.33 10.93
C GLY A 18 6.55 17.19 9.49
N TYR A 19 7.47 18.04 9.03
CA TYR A 19 8.01 17.98 7.67
C TYR A 19 8.73 16.65 7.37
N LEU A 20 9.38 16.04 8.38
CA LEU A 20 9.97 14.70 8.24
C LEU A 20 8.92 13.60 8.05
N VAL A 21 7.73 13.75 8.65
CA VAL A 21 6.62 12.82 8.47
C VAL A 21 6.08 12.92 7.04
N GLY A 22 5.88 14.15 6.54
CA GLY A 22 5.47 14.37 5.15
C GLY A 22 6.50 13.87 4.13
N MET A 23 7.80 14.03 4.39
CA MET A 23 8.85 13.47 3.52
C MET A 23 8.80 11.93 3.49
N LYS A 24 8.59 11.27 4.65
CA LYS A 24 8.42 9.82 4.71
C LYS A 24 7.24 9.36 3.84
N GLU A 25 6.10 10.02 3.97
CA GLU A 25 4.88 9.69 3.21
C GLU A 25 5.08 9.84 1.69
N LEU A 26 5.80 10.88 1.25
CA LEU A 26 6.14 11.09 -0.16
C LEU A 26 7.05 9.98 -0.71
N VAL A 27 8.11 9.63 0.01
CA VAL A 27 9.03 8.54 -0.38
C VAL A 27 8.28 7.21 -0.44
N GLU A 28 7.36 6.99 0.50
CA GLU A 28 6.53 5.80 0.52
C GLU A 28 5.58 5.70 -0.69
N ALA A 29 4.98 6.83 -1.11
CA ALA A 29 4.15 6.89 -2.31
C ALA A 29 4.98 6.64 -3.59
N GLU A 30 6.20 7.16 -3.66
CA GLU A 30 7.13 6.92 -4.77
C GLU A 30 7.50 5.43 -4.88
N ILE A 31 7.86 4.80 -3.76
CA ILE A 31 8.15 3.35 -3.72
C ILE A 31 6.95 2.52 -4.20
N PHE A 32 5.74 2.90 -3.79
CA PHE A 32 4.53 2.21 -4.27
C PHE A 32 4.30 2.38 -5.77
N SER A 33 4.54 3.58 -6.31
CA SER A 33 4.47 3.84 -7.74
C SER A 33 5.47 2.97 -8.50
N ASP A 34 6.72 2.91 -8.05
CA ASP A 34 7.77 2.11 -8.69
C ASP A 34 7.43 0.61 -8.75
N PHE A 35 6.80 0.06 -7.71
CA PHE A 35 6.36 -1.34 -7.70
C PHE A 35 5.13 -1.58 -8.56
N MET A 36 4.20 -0.61 -8.65
CA MET A 36 3.07 -0.71 -9.58
C MET A 36 3.55 -0.66 -11.04
N ASP A 37 4.54 0.19 -11.36
CA ASP A 37 5.16 0.25 -12.68
C ASP A 37 5.86 -1.08 -13.03
N GLN A 38 6.52 -1.73 -12.06
CA GLN A 38 7.07 -3.07 -12.24
C GLN A 38 5.98 -4.13 -12.50
N ALA A 39 4.84 -4.04 -11.81
CA ALA A 39 3.71 -4.93 -12.07
C ALA A 39 3.13 -4.72 -13.48
N GLU A 40 3.04 -3.46 -13.94
CA GLU A 40 2.63 -3.12 -15.31
C GLU A 40 3.58 -3.65 -16.37
N GLU A 41 4.89 -3.55 -16.13
CA GLU A 41 5.90 -4.08 -17.04
C GLU A 41 5.88 -5.63 -17.11
N LEU A 42 5.67 -6.30 -15.98
CA LEU A 42 5.47 -7.76 -15.97
C LEU A 42 4.20 -8.15 -16.73
N TYR A 43 3.11 -7.42 -16.51
CA TYR A 43 1.84 -7.64 -17.18
C TYR A 43 1.97 -7.46 -18.70
N SER A 44 2.60 -6.39 -19.16
CA SER A 44 2.78 -6.07 -20.59
C SER A 44 3.58 -7.15 -21.33
N LYS A 45 4.50 -7.81 -20.64
CA LYS A 45 5.30 -8.93 -21.14
C LYS A 45 4.61 -10.29 -21.06
N GLY A 46 3.37 -10.35 -20.57
CA GLY A 46 2.58 -11.58 -20.45
C GLY A 46 2.82 -12.38 -19.16
N TYR A 47 3.59 -11.84 -18.21
CA TYR A 47 3.83 -12.46 -16.91
C TYR A 47 2.77 -12.06 -15.87
N HIS A 48 1.48 -12.23 -16.21
CA HIS A 48 0.36 -11.79 -15.38
C HIS A 48 0.32 -12.41 -13.97
N PRO A 49 0.74 -13.67 -13.70
CA PRO A 49 0.80 -14.16 -12.32
C PRO A 49 1.87 -13.44 -11.49
N ALA A 50 3.02 -13.13 -12.09
CA ALA A 50 4.07 -12.36 -11.43
C ALA A 50 3.62 -10.91 -11.17
N ALA A 51 2.93 -10.29 -12.13
CA ALA A 51 2.34 -8.97 -11.96
C ALA A 51 1.35 -8.93 -10.77
N ALA A 52 0.50 -9.96 -10.64
CA ALA A 52 -0.44 -10.09 -9.52
C ALA A 52 0.28 -10.20 -8.16
N VAL A 53 1.39 -10.94 -8.09
CA VAL A 53 2.20 -11.03 -6.86
C VAL A 53 2.77 -9.66 -6.50
N VAL A 54 3.37 -8.94 -7.45
CA VAL A 54 3.98 -7.63 -7.21
C VAL A 54 2.93 -6.60 -6.79
N ALA A 55 1.83 -6.47 -7.54
CA ALA A 55 0.72 -5.58 -7.18
C ALA A 55 0.12 -5.95 -5.82
N GLY A 56 0.03 -7.24 -5.53
CA GLY A 56 -0.44 -7.76 -4.24
C GLY A 56 0.46 -7.38 -3.05
N CYS A 57 1.77 -7.28 -3.26
CA CYS A 57 2.70 -6.76 -2.24
C CYS A 57 2.46 -5.28 -1.97
N VAL A 58 2.22 -4.47 -3.01
CA VAL A 58 1.86 -3.05 -2.85
C VAL A 58 0.59 -2.89 -2.00
N LEU A 59 -0.45 -3.69 -2.28
CA LEU A 59 -1.68 -3.67 -1.49
C LEU A 59 -1.44 -4.07 -0.03
N GLU A 60 -0.65 -5.11 0.23
CA GLU A 60 -0.35 -5.55 1.60
C GLU A 60 0.38 -4.46 2.40
N ASP A 61 1.39 -3.83 1.81
CA ASP A 61 2.14 -2.75 2.45
C ASP A 61 1.30 -1.49 2.65
N ALA A 62 0.43 -1.15 1.69
CA ALA A 62 -0.51 -0.04 1.83
C ALA A 62 -1.45 -0.23 3.03
N LEU A 63 -2.02 -1.43 3.18
CA LEU A 63 -2.88 -1.75 4.32
C LEU A 63 -2.10 -1.74 5.63
N ARG A 64 -0.85 -2.23 5.63
CA ARG A 64 0.03 -2.17 6.81
C ARG A 64 0.27 -0.74 7.25
N LYS A 65 0.65 0.14 6.32
CA LYS A 65 0.87 1.57 6.62
C LYS A 65 -0.38 2.27 7.13
N LEU A 66 -1.54 2.01 6.51
CA LEU A 66 -2.80 2.55 7.02
C LEU A 66 -3.08 2.08 8.45
N CYS A 67 -2.76 0.83 8.80
CA CYS A 67 -2.86 0.35 10.17
C CYS A 67 -1.88 1.08 11.10
N GLU A 68 -0.62 1.25 10.70
CA GLU A 68 0.42 1.94 11.47
C GLU A 68 0.06 3.41 11.77
N GLN A 69 -0.67 4.06 10.87
CA GLN A 69 -1.17 5.42 11.06
C GLN A 69 -2.31 5.49 12.11
N GLN A 70 -2.91 4.36 12.49
CA GLN A 70 -3.98 4.32 13.50
C GLN A 70 -3.44 3.96 14.87
N SER A 71 -3.49 4.91 15.80
CA SER A 71 -3.09 4.69 17.21
C SER A 71 -3.88 3.59 17.94
N LYS A 72 -5.05 3.20 17.41
CA LYS A 72 -5.92 2.17 17.99
C LYS A 72 -5.72 0.77 17.41
N ILE A 73 -4.90 0.63 16.36
CA ILE A 73 -4.65 -0.67 15.73
C ILE A 73 -3.27 -1.16 16.15
N GLU A 74 -3.24 -2.16 17.02
CA GLU A 74 -2.01 -2.84 17.39
C GLU A 74 -1.67 -3.93 16.37
N LEU A 75 -0.64 -3.69 15.55
CA LEU A 75 -0.19 -4.63 14.54
C LEU A 75 0.44 -5.86 15.19
N ARG A 76 0.06 -7.04 14.68
CA ARG A 76 0.72 -8.31 14.99
C ARG A 76 2.05 -8.37 14.25
N ASP A 77 2.97 -9.22 14.70
CA ASP A 77 4.29 -9.42 14.08
C ASP A 77 4.19 -9.74 12.57
N LYS A 78 3.28 -10.64 12.19
CA LYS A 78 2.98 -11.00 10.79
C LYS A 78 1.48 -10.99 10.54
N PRO A 79 0.87 -9.80 10.41
CA PRO A 79 -0.56 -9.68 10.24
C PRO A 79 -0.95 -10.15 8.84
N LYS A 80 -2.01 -10.96 8.75
CA LYS A 80 -2.58 -11.35 7.45
C LYS A 80 -3.24 -10.14 6.80
N LEU A 81 -3.19 -10.08 5.47
CA LEU A 81 -3.85 -9.03 4.68
C LEU A 81 -5.35 -8.91 5.03
N SER A 82 -6.07 -10.04 5.11
CA SER A 82 -7.48 -10.06 5.50
C SER A 82 -7.73 -9.47 6.89
N TRP A 83 -6.85 -9.79 7.86
CA TRP A 83 -6.94 -9.23 9.21
C TRP A 83 -6.74 -7.71 9.20
N MET A 84 -5.76 -7.20 8.44
CA MET A 84 -5.55 -5.74 8.30
C MET A 84 -6.77 -5.08 7.66
N ASN A 85 -7.34 -5.69 6.60
CA ASN A 85 -8.54 -5.18 5.94
C ASN A 85 -9.75 -5.08 6.90
N ASP A 86 -9.95 -6.12 7.72
CA ASP A 86 -11.01 -6.14 8.73
C ASP A 86 -10.82 -5.03 9.77
N ARG A 87 -9.60 -4.86 10.31
CA ARG A 87 -9.29 -3.80 11.28
C ARG A 87 -9.54 -2.41 10.70
N LEU A 88 -9.07 -2.13 9.49
CA LEU A 88 -9.25 -0.82 8.86
C LEU A 88 -10.74 -0.50 8.63
N LYS A 89 -11.55 -1.49 8.26
CA LYS A 89 -13.01 -1.32 8.15
C LYS A 89 -13.69 -1.17 9.52
N GLU A 90 -13.25 -1.90 10.54
CA GLU A 90 -13.77 -1.80 11.92
C GLU A 90 -13.50 -0.41 12.54
N HIS A 91 -12.42 0.23 12.12
CA HIS A 91 -12.01 1.57 12.55
C HIS A 91 -12.45 2.68 11.57
N ASP A 92 -13.39 2.37 10.66
CA ASP A 92 -14.00 3.31 9.71
C ASP A 92 -13.00 4.05 8.79
N ILE A 93 -11.82 3.48 8.53
CA ILE A 93 -10.83 4.04 7.58
C ILE A 93 -11.39 4.02 6.15
N TYR A 94 -12.20 3.01 5.84
CA TYR A 94 -13.00 2.95 4.63
C TYR A 94 -14.26 2.12 4.81
N ASN A 95 -15.19 2.27 3.87
CA ASN A 95 -16.49 1.63 3.91
C ASN A 95 -16.46 0.14 3.49
N MET A 96 -17.60 -0.54 3.71
CA MET A 96 -17.79 -1.95 3.36
C MET A 96 -17.56 -2.25 1.86
N LEU A 97 -17.85 -1.31 0.97
CA LEU A 97 -17.60 -1.50 -0.47
C LEU A 97 -16.10 -1.62 -0.75
N THR A 98 -15.30 -0.76 -0.13
CA THR A 98 -13.83 -0.77 -0.26
C THR A 98 -13.26 -2.06 0.35
N HIS A 99 -13.76 -2.46 1.52
CA HIS A 99 -13.39 -3.72 2.18
C HIS A 99 -13.61 -4.95 1.27
N LYS A 100 -14.75 -5.03 0.59
CA LYS A 100 -15.05 -6.14 -0.35
C LYS A 100 -14.14 -6.15 -1.58
N LYS A 101 -13.80 -4.97 -2.13
CA LYS A 101 -12.83 -4.86 -3.24
C LYS A 101 -11.46 -5.36 -2.83
N ILE A 102 -10.98 -4.93 -1.65
CA ILE A 102 -9.69 -5.39 -1.10
C ILE A 102 -9.72 -6.90 -0.85
N THR A 103 -10.85 -7.44 -0.39
CA THR A 103 -11.01 -8.88 -0.18
C THR A 103 -10.85 -9.67 -1.48
N ALA A 104 -11.45 -9.20 -2.57
CA ALA A 104 -11.29 -9.83 -3.89
C ALA A 104 -9.83 -9.77 -4.38
N ASN A 105 -9.19 -8.59 -4.28
CA ASN A 105 -7.78 -8.43 -4.65
C ASN A 105 -6.85 -9.32 -3.80
N ALA A 106 -7.15 -9.48 -2.51
CA ALA A 106 -6.40 -10.32 -1.58
C ALA A 106 -6.49 -11.81 -1.95
N GLU A 107 -7.66 -12.26 -2.38
CA GLU A 107 -7.87 -13.62 -2.83
C GLU A 107 -7.07 -13.91 -4.10
N LEU A 108 -7.12 -13.01 -5.09
CA LEU A 108 -6.33 -13.14 -6.32
C LEU A 108 -4.83 -13.17 -6.01
N ARG A 109 -4.34 -12.25 -5.16
CA ARG A 109 -2.96 -12.25 -4.68
C ARG A 109 -2.57 -13.59 -4.05
N ASN A 110 -3.41 -14.16 -3.19
CA ASN A 110 -3.14 -15.44 -2.54
C ASN A 110 -2.98 -16.56 -3.56
N LYS A 111 -3.94 -16.69 -4.50
CA LYS A 111 -3.86 -17.65 -5.60
C LYS A 111 -2.56 -17.50 -6.40
N ALA A 112 -2.20 -16.26 -6.76
CA ALA A 112 -0.96 -15.97 -7.48
C ALA A 112 0.30 -16.38 -6.71
N ALA A 113 0.36 -16.04 -5.41
CA ALA A 113 1.50 -16.34 -4.53
C ALA A 113 1.64 -17.84 -4.20
N HIS A 114 0.55 -18.61 -4.29
CA HIS A 114 0.53 -20.05 -4.06
C HIS A 114 0.65 -20.90 -5.33
N GLY A 115 0.76 -20.27 -6.51
CA GLY A 115 0.95 -20.97 -7.78
C GLY A 115 -0.34 -21.47 -8.44
N GLU A 116 -1.49 -21.02 -7.95
CA GLU A 116 -2.82 -21.42 -8.45
C GLU A 116 -3.20 -20.57 -9.67
N TRP A 117 -2.40 -20.62 -10.74
CA TRP A 117 -2.53 -19.70 -11.89
C TRP A 117 -3.68 -20.01 -12.84
N GLU A 118 -4.33 -21.16 -12.68
CA GLU A 118 -5.54 -21.54 -13.45
C GLU A 118 -6.82 -20.92 -12.87
N GLU A 119 -6.73 -20.33 -11.67
CA GLU A 119 -7.86 -19.81 -10.89
C GLU A 119 -8.17 -18.33 -11.14
N PHE A 120 -7.42 -17.68 -12.04
CA PHE A 120 -7.58 -16.30 -12.48
C PHE A 120 -6.94 -16.10 -13.85
N ASP A 121 -7.40 -15.11 -14.61
CA ASP A 121 -6.84 -14.78 -15.91
C ASP A 121 -6.16 -13.40 -15.95
N LYS A 122 -5.66 -13.02 -17.12
CA LYS A 122 -4.98 -11.73 -17.31
C LYS A 122 -5.92 -10.52 -17.11
N ASP A 123 -7.23 -10.68 -17.34
CA ASP A 123 -8.17 -9.58 -17.21
C ASP A 123 -8.49 -9.37 -15.72
N ASP A 124 -8.59 -10.44 -14.93
CA ASP A 124 -8.65 -10.38 -13.47
C ASP A 124 -7.44 -9.63 -12.87
N VAL A 125 -6.22 -9.93 -13.34
CA VAL A 125 -5.00 -9.23 -12.88
C VAL A 125 -5.03 -7.75 -13.23
N LYS A 126 -5.51 -7.40 -14.43
CA LYS A 126 -5.63 -6.00 -14.87
C LYS A 126 -6.65 -5.23 -14.02
N GLU A 127 -7.77 -5.86 -13.69
CA GLU A 127 -8.77 -5.29 -12.80
C GLU A 127 -8.22 -5.09 -11.38
N MET A 128 -7.49 -6.08 -10.86
CA MET A 128 -6.80 -5.96 -9.56
C MET A 128 -5.83 -4.78 -9.55
N MET A 129 -4.99 -4.63 -10.57
CA MET A 129 -4.03 -3.52 -10.65
C MET A 129 -4.73 -2.16 -10.70
N SER A 130 -5.78 -2.04 -11.49
CA SER A 130 -6.61 -0.81 -11.55
C SER A 130 -7.28 -0.50 -10.21
N SER A 131 -7.81 -1.55 -9.54
CA SER A 131 -8.42 -1.47 -8.21
C SER A 131 -7.42 -0.99 -7.15
N ILE A 132 -6.18 -1.51 -7.20
CA ILE A 132 -5.10 -1.12 -6.30
C ILE A 132 -4.65 0.32 -6.59
N ASN A 133 -4.42 0.71 -7.84
CA ASN A 133 -4.07 2.10 -8.20
C ASN A 133 -5.12 3.09 -7.70
N THR A 134 -6.40 2.78 -7.86
CA THR A 134 -7.50 3.60 -7.33
C THR A 134 -7.46 3.70 -5.80
N PHE A 135 -7.15 2.59 -5.12
CA PHE A 135 -7.01 2.55 -3.67
C PHE A 135 -5.82 3.41 -3.21
N MET A 136 -4.65 3.27 -3.87
CA MET A 136 -3.46 4.05 -3.56
C MET A 136 -3.71 5.55 -3.72
N GLN A 137 -4.29 5.97 -4.85
CA GLN A 137 -4.60 7.38 -5.09
C GLN A 137 -5.53 7.98 -4.03
N LYS A 138 -6.49 7.19 -3.53
CA LYS A 138 -7.44 7.67 -2.52
C LYS A 138 -6.83 7.85 -1.13
N HIS A 139 -5.80 7.08 -0.80
CA HIS A 139 -5.26 6.98 0.56
C HIS A 139 -3.85 7.54 0.72
N PHE A 140 -3.11 7.72 -0.37
CA PHE A 140 -1.72 8.19 -0.40
C PHE A 140 -1.44 9.24 -1.48
N GLY A 141 -2.45 9.61 -2.28
CA GLY A 141 -2.36 10.63 -3.33
C GLY A 141 -2.89 12.00 -2.93
#